data_AF-A0AB36PW68-F1
#
_entry.id   AF-A0AB36PW68-F1
#
_cell.length_a   1.000
_cell.length_b   1.000
_cell.length_c   1.000
_cell.angle_alpha   90.00
_cell.angle_beta   90.00
_cell.angle_gamma   90.00
#
_symmetry.space_group_name_H-M   'P 1'
#
loop_
_entity.id
_entity.type
_entity.pdbx_description
1 polymer ?
#
loop_
_entity_poly.entity_id
_entity_poly.type
_entity_poly.pdbx_seq_one_letter_code
_entity_poly.pdbx_strand_id
1 'polypeptide(L)'
;MSETYVLKADLRTRVGKGSSRELRRNGQIPAVIYGDKQEPLAIAVSYKEIFYKIHGGGFKTTVATIEVDGKKIQVLPKDYQLDPVRDFPQHVDFLRVSAKSVVHVNVPVHFKNEEAAPGIKRGGVLNVVRHDVELIVPANAIPEALEIDLSGLEIGDSVHISAVKLPKGATPAIQDRDFTIATIAAPAGLKSEENAEGAAEEAKDGE
;
A
#
# COMPACT_ATOMS: atom_id res chain seq x y z
N MET A 1 -7.91 -16.31 2.73
CA MET A 1 -6.82 -16.98 3.48
C MET A 1 -5.56 -16.31 2.99
N SER A 2 -4.95 -15.43 3.79
CA SER A 2 -3.73 -14.72 3.42
C SER A 2 -2.62 -15.74 3.13
N GLU A 3 -2.00 -15.67 1.95
CA GLU A 3 -0.92 -16.58 1.57
C GLU A 3 0.29 -16.41 2.50
N THR A 4 0.47 -17.32 3.46
CA THR A 4 1.66 -17.31 4.31
C THR A 4 2.84 -17.92 3.57
N TYR A 5 3.91 -17.16 3.36
CA TYR A 5 5.15 -17.67 2.77
C TYR A 5 6.25 -17.81 3.82
N VAL A 6 7.11 -18.82 3.65
CA VAL A 6 8.21 -19.12 4.55
C VAL A 6 9.49 -18.50 3.99
N LEU A 7 10.16 -17.68 4.79
CA LEU A 7 11.48 -17.13 4.49
C LEU A 7 12.51 -17.73 5.43
N LYS A 8 13.67 -18.13 4.89
CA LYS A 8 14.81 -18.52 5.72
C LYS A 8 15.65 -17.30 6.03
N ALA A 9 16.04 -17.16 7.29
CA ALA A 9 16.88 -16.06 7.72
C ALA A 9 17.98 -16.53 8.67
N ASP A 10 19.17 -15.95 8.50
CA ASP A 10 20.33 -16.23 9.33
C ASP A 10 20.41 -15.19 10.45
N LEU A 11 20.68 -15.62 11.68
CA LEU A 11 20.83 -14.72 12.82
C LEU A 11 22.15 -13.96 12.74
N ARG A 12 22.10 -12.65 12.95
CA ARG A 12 23.29 -11.78 12.86
C ARG A 12 23.79 -11.40 14.25
N THR A 13 25.04 -11.71 14.53
CA THR A 13 25.73 -11.28 15.75
C THR A 13 26.45 -9.93 15.58
N ARG A 14 26.92 -9.60 14.37
CA ARG A 14 27.65 -8.36 14.07
C ARG A 14 26.76 -7.31 13.41
N VAL A 15 26.30 -6.34 14.20
CA VAL A 15 25.52 -5.19 13.75
C VAL A 15 26.45 -4.00 13.46
N GLY A 16 26.24 -3.29 12.34
CA GLY A 16 27.01 -2.08 12.01
C GLY A 16 27.06 -1.77 10.51
N LYS A 17 27.59 -0.58 10.17
CA LYS A 17 27.66 -0.08 8.79
C LYS A 17 28.54 -0.96 7.90
N GLY A 18 29.64 -1.49 8.43
CA GLY A 18 30.58 -2.36 7.72
C GLY A 18 29.98 -3.73 7.38
N SER A 19 29.42 -4.42 8.38
CA SER A 19 28.83 -5.75 8.18
C SER A 19 27.60 -5.71 7.26
N SER A 20 26.75 -4.69 7.39
CA SER A 20 25.60 -4.51 6.49
C SER A 20 25.99 -4.21 5.04
N ARG A 21 27.17 -3.61 4.79
CA ARG A 21 27.70 -3.43 3.42
C ARG A 21 28.22 -4.73 2.84
N GLU A 22 28.90 -5.52 3.66
CA GLU A 22 29.42 -6.83 3.26
C GLU A 22 28.31 -7.83 2.95
N LEU A 23 27.27 -7.91 3.79
CA LEU A 23 26.09 -8.74 3.56
C LEU A 23 25.41 -8.42 2.22
N ARG A 24 25.23 -7.12 1.91
CA ARG A 24 24.64 -6.69 0.65
C ARG A 24 25.50 -7.08 -0.56
N ARG A 25 26.83 -7.08 -0.43
CA ARG A 25 27.74 -7.58 -1.49
C ARG A 25 27.61 -9.10 -1.66
N ASN A 26 27.35 -9.83 -0.59
CA ASN A 26 27.15 -11.28 -0.61
C ASN A 26 25.73 -11.70 -1.04
N GLY A 27 24.88 -10.75 -1.47
CA GLY A 27 23.51 -11.04 -1.89
C GLY A 27 22.55 -11.32 -0.73
N GLN A 28 22.87 -10.86 0.49
CA GLN A 28 21.97 -10.90 1.64
C GLN A 28 21.53 -9.48 2.04
N ILE A 29 20.29 -9.35 2.48
CA ILE A 29 19.70 -8.10 2.93
C ILE A 29 19.64 -8.10 4.45
N PRO A 30 20.15 -7.05 5.11
CA PRO A 30 19.95 -6.87 6.54
C PRO A 30 18.47 -6.61 6.85
N ALA A 31 17.91 -7.32 7.81
CA ALA A 31 16.57 -7.09 8.30
C ALA A 31 16.50 -7.16 9.83
N VAL A 32 15.44 -6.58 10.39
CA VAL A 32 15.21 -6.56 11.84
C VAL A 32 13.80 -7.05 12.14
N ILE A 33 13.69 -8.01 13.05
CA ILE A 33 12.42 -8.44 13.62
C ILE A 33 12.25 -7.77 14.99
N TYR A 34 11.20 -6.97 15.17
CA TYR A 34 10.88 -6.34 16.45
C TYR A 34 9.40 -6.50 16.79
N GLY A 35 9.02 -6.13 18.02
CA GLY A 35 7.63 -6.18 18.47
C GLY A 35 7.33 -7.34 19.43
N ASP A 36 6.06 -7.42 19.82
CA ASP A 36 5.51 -8.37 20.80
C ASP A 36 6.21 -8.35 22.17
N LYS A 37 6.72 -7.18 22.59
CA LYS A 37 7.50 -6.98 23.84
C LYS A 37 8.73 -7.88 23.98
N GLN A 38 9.22 -8.43 22.87
CA GLN A 38 10.43 -9.24 22.82
C GLN A 38 11.60 -8.43 22.27
N GLU A 39 12.82 -8.84 22.60
CA GLU A 39 14.04 -8.19 22.12
C GLU A 39 14.11 -8.20 20.58
N PRO A 40 14.57 -7.10 19.96
CA PRO A 40 14.78 -7.05 18.52
C PRO A 40 15.82 -8.09 18.06
N LEU A 41 15.51 -8.85 17.01
CA LEU A 41 16.43 -9.78 16.39
C LEU A 41 16.95 -9.20 15.07
N ALA A 42 18.27 -9.08 14.97
CA ALA A 42 18.93 -8.76 13.72
C ALA A 42 19.11 -10.04 12.88
N ILE A 43 18.58 -10.03 11.67
CA ILE A 43 18.60 -11.18 10.76
C ILE A 43 19.15 -10.78 9.38
N ALA A 44 19.62 -11.76 8.63
CA ALA A 44 19.98 -11.63 7.23
C ALA A 44 19.02 -12.49 6.39
N VAL A 45 18.45 -11.90 5.34
CA VAL A 45 17.53 -12.60 4.43
C VAL A 45 18.10 -12.63 3.02
N SER A 46 17.76 -13.64 2.24
CA SER A 46 18.15 -13.74 0.83
C SER A 46 17.65 -12.55 0.01
N TYR A 47 18.54 -11.92 -0.77
CA TYR A 47 18.18 -10.80 -1.63
C TYR A 47 17.10 -11.17 -2.64
N LYS A 48 17.25 -12.32 -3.31
CA LYS A 48 16.36 -12.73 -4.40
C LYS A 48 14.93 -12.93 -3.92
N GLU A 49 14.75 -13.61 -2.78
CA GLU A 49 13.43 -13.91 -2.22
C GLU A 49 12.68 -12.62 -1.88
N ILE A 50 13.35 -11.69 -1.20
CA ILE A 50 12.78 -10.39 -0.84
C ILE A 50 12.51 -9.54 -2.09
N PHE A 51 13.44 -9.51 -3.05
CA PHE A 51 13.27 -8.74 -4.28
C PHE A 51 12.01 -9.16 -5.04
N TYR A 52 11.83 -10.47 -5.28
CA TYR A 52 10.63 -10.96 -5.98
C TYR A 52 9.35 -10.73 -5.18
N LYS A 53 9.41 -10.81 -3.85
CA LYS A 53 8.24 -10.56 -3.00
C LYS A 53 7.83 -9.10 -2.94
N ILE A 54 8.78 -8.17 -2.91
CA ILE A 54 8.49 -6.74 -2.98
C ILE A 54 7.87 -6.39 -4.33
N HIS A 55 8.43 -6.89 -5.43
CA HIS A 55 7.95 -6.58 -6.78
C HIS A 55 6.69 -7.37 -7.18
N GLY A 56 6.39 -8.47 -6.49
CA GLY A 56 5.16 -9.25 -6.70
C GLY A 56 3.90 -8.59 -6.17
N GLY A 57 4.02 -7.49 -5.41
CA GLY A 57 2.88 -6.80 -4.80
C GLY A 57 2.46 -7.41 -3.46
N GLY A 58 1.70 -6.63 -2.66
CA GLY A 58 1.15 -7.09 -1.39
C GLY A 58 2.18 -7.36 -0.27
N PHE A 59 3.45 -6.96 -0.44
CA PHE A 59 4.49 -7.29 0.54
C PHE A 59 4.18 -6.78 1.95
N LYS A 60 3.61 -5.58 2.09
CA LYS A 60 3.25 -4.97 3.39
C LYS A 60 1.94 -5.50 3.97
N THR A 61 1.11 -6.17 3.18
CA THR A 61 -0.19 -6.73 3.59
C THR A 61 -0.12 -8.22 3.92
N THR A 62 0.90 -8.91 3.45
CA THR A 62 1.02 -10.37 3.59
C THR A 62 1.85 -10.77 4.81
N VAL A 63 1.27 -11.62 5.66
CA VAL A 63 1.96 -12.20 6.82
C VAL A 63 2.98 -13.24 6.34
N ALA A 64 4.24 -13.08 6.77
CA ALA A 64 5.33 -14.00 6.48
C ALA A 64 5.68 -14.85 7.71
N THR A 65 6.18 -16.06 7.49
CA THR A 65 6.80 -16.86 8.54
C THR A 65 8.30 -16.88 8.30
N ILE A 66 9.09 -16.32 9.23
CA ILE A 66 10.54 -16.37 9.16
C ILE A 66 11.05 -17.54 10.01
N GLU A 67 11.87 -18.39 9.41
CA GLU A 67 12.64 -19.43 10.08
C GLU A 67 14.01 -18.88 10.46
N VAL A 68 14.28 -18.79 11.78
CA VAL A 68 15.59 -18.38 12.33
C VAL A 68 16.08 -19.47 13.26
N ASP A 69 17.22 -20.09 12.97
CA ASP A 69 17.83 -21.16 13.78
C ASP A 69 16.84 -22.27 14.20
N GLY A 70 15.95 -22.66 13.29
CA GLY A 70 14.92 -23.69 13.51
C GLY A 70 13.66 -23.21 14.25
N LYS A 71 13.58 -21.94 14.65
CA LYS A 71 12.37 -21.32 15.23
C LYS A 71 11.55 -20.63 14.15
N LYS A 72 10.25 -20.91 14.09
CA LYS A 72 9.28 -20.24 13.21
C LYS A 72 8.68 -19.04 13.92
N ILE A 73 8.84 -17.86 13.34
CA ILE A 73 8.31 -16.60 13.85
C ILE A 73 7.35 -16.02 12.81
N GLN A 74 6.12 -15.75 13.19
CA GLN A 74 5.17 -15.01 12.34
C GLN A 74 5.46 -13.52 12.41
N VAL A 75 5.61 -12.91 11.25
CA VAL A 75 5.95 -11.51 11.13
C VAL A 75 5.16 -10.84 10.00
N LEU A 76 4.96 -9.55 10.12
CA LEU A 76 4.39 -8.69 9.10
C LEU A 76 5.47 -7.70 8.64
N PRO A 77 5.76 -7.56 7.34
CA PRO A 77 6.68 -6.54 6.86
C PRO A 77 6.07 -5.15 7.08
N LYS A 78 6.68 -4.35 7.96
CA LYS A 78 6.19 -3.01 8.26
C LYS A 78 6.71 -1.99 7.25
N ASP A 79 8.00 -2.08 6.95
CA ASP A 79 8.63 -1.19 5.99
C ASP A 79 9.82 -1.85 5.29
N TYR A 80 10.19 -1.28 4.15
CA TYR A 80 11.39 -1.67 3.41
C TYR A 80 12.04 -0.43 2.80
N GLN A 81 13.37 -0.45 2.74
CA GLN A 81 14.16 0.62 2.14
C GLN A 81 14.67 0.13 0.79
N LEU A 82 14.41 0.89 -0.27
CA LEU A 82 15.00 0.66 -1.59
C LEU A 82 16.11 1.66 -1.83
N ASP A 83 17.09 1.24 -2.63
CA ASP A 83 18.08 2.14 -3.21
C ASP A 83 17.39 3.03 -4.26
N PRO A 84 17.42 4.36 -4.15
CA PRO A 84 16.67 5.24 -5.04
C PRO A 84 17.17 5.26 -6.49
N VAL A 85 18.36 4.71 -6.76
CA VAL A 85 18.94 4.67 -8.11
C VAL A 85 18.89 3.28 -8.71
N ARG A 86 19.10 2.25 -7.87
CA ARG A 86 19.20 0.85 -8.34
C ARG A 86 17.96 0.01 -8.05
N ASP A 87 16.99 0.55 -7.30
CA ASP A 87 15.80 -0.15 -6.80
C ASP A 87 16.11 -1.46 -6.04
N PHE A 88 17.31 -1.53 -5.47
CA PHE A 88 17.74 -2.69 -4.70
C PHE A 88 17.25 -2.57 -3.26
N PRO A 89 16.57 -3.59 -2.70
CA PRO A 89 16.19 -3.58 -1.30
C PRO A 89 17.43 -3.57 -0.40
N GLN A 90 17.52 -2.52 0.41
CA GLN A 90 18.63 -2.23 1.30
C GLN A 90 18.40 -2.71 2.72
N HIS A 91 17.15 -2.60 3.21
CA HIS A 91 16.76 -2.99 4.56
C HIS A 91 15.27 -3.38 4.59
N VAL A 92 14.91 -4.30 5.47
CA VAL A 92 13.51 -4.67 5.72
C VAL A 92 13.23 -4.73 7.22
N ASP A 93 12.09 -4.15 7.59
CA ASP A 93 11.57 -4.12 8.94
C ASP A 93 10.40 -5.10 9.08
N PHE A 94 10.54 -6.05 9.99
CA PHE A 94 9.53 -7.04 10.30
C PHE A 94 8.97 -6.81 11.70
N LEU A 95 7.64 -6.74 11.79
CA LEU A 95 6.90 -6.67 13.04
C LEU A 95 6.44 -8.07 13.44
N ARG A 96 6.77 -8.54 14.64
CA ARG A 96 6.19 -9.79 15.18
C ARG A 96 4.69 -9.61 15.36
N VAL A 97 3.93 -10.53 14.79
CA VAL A 97 2.48 -10.56 14.93
C VAL A 97 2.08 -11.83 15.67
N SER A 98 1.20 -11.67 16.67
CA SER A 98 0.48 -12.78 17.28
C SER A 98 -0.96 -12.77 16.79
N ALA A 99 -1.66 -13.91 16.91
CA ALA A 99 -3.03 -14.07 16.42
C ALA A 99 -4.07 -13.09 17.03
N LYS A 100 -3.68 -12.34 18.08
CA LYS A 100 -4.51 -11.33 18.75
C LYS A 100 -4.03 -9.89 18.50
N SER A 101 -2.93 -9.69 17.79
CA SER A 101 -2.38 -8.37 17.52
C SER A 101 -3.26 -7.61 16.55
N VAL A 102 -3.56 -6.36 16.90
CA VAL A 102 -4.13 -5.37 15.98
C VAL A 102 -2.96 -4.60 15.36
N VAL A 103 -2.94 -4.50 14.03
CA VAL A 103 -1.85 -3.88 13.28
C VAL A 103 -2.37 -2.78 12.36
N HIS A 104 -1.53 -1.75 12.19
CA HIS A 104 -1.74 -0.68 11.22
C HIS A 104 -1.07 -1.06 9.91
N VAL A 105 -1.86 -1.22 8.86
CA VAL A 105 -1.41 -1.66 7.53
C VAL A 105 -1.93 -0.70 6.48
N ASN A 106 -1.05 -0.33 5.55
CA ASN A 106 -1.44 0.38 4.34
C ASN A 106 -1.87 -0.65 3.30
N VAL A 107 -3.16 -0.66 2.99
CA VAL A 107 -3.74 -1.61 2.03
C VAL A 107 -3.94 -0.87 0.70
N PRO A 108 -3.42 -1.42 -0.41
CA PRO A 108 -3.57 -0.81 -1.72
C PRO A 108 -5.02 -0.88 -2.19
N VAL A 109 -5.41 0.14 -2.96
CA VAL A 109 -6.73 0.25 -3.57
C VAL A 109 -6.67 -0.20 -5.02
N HIS A 110 -7.56 -1.11 -5.40
CA HIS A 110 -7.76 -1.52 -6.79
C HIS A 110 -9.16 -1.11 -7.26
N PHE A 111 -9.21 -0.48 -8.42
CA PHE A 111 -10.45 -0.07 -9.04
C PHE A 111 -10.93 -1.16 -9.99
N LYS A 112 -12.19 -1.55 -9.86
CA LYS A 112 -12.86 -2.49 -10.76
C LYS A 112 -13.85 -1.73 -11.63
N ASN A 113 -14.07 -2.27 -12.83
CA ASN A 113 -15.05 -1.76 -13.78
C ASN A 113 -14.81 -0.32 -14.28
N GLU A 114 -13.54 0.10 -14.38
CA GLU A 114 -13.17 1.41 -14.95
C GLU A 114 -13.84 1.66 -16.31
N GLU A 115 -13.83 0.66 -17.20
CA GLU A 115 -14.42 0.75 -18.53
C GLU A 115 -15.96 0.80 -18.53
N ALA A 116 -16.62 0.35 -17.45
CA ALA A 116 -18.07 0.37 -17.36
C ALA A 116 -18.62 1.66 -16.74
N ALA A 117 -17.75 2.48 -16.13
CA ALA A 117 -18.14 3.73 -15.51
C ALA A 117 -18.62 4.75 -16.58
N PRO A 118 -19.86 5.27 -16.50
CA PRO A 118 -20.36 6.24 -17.46
C PRO A 118 -19.52 7.52 -17.49
N GLY A 119 -18.93 7.90 -16.35
CA GLY A 119 -18.00 9.04 -16.27
C GLY A 119 -16.75 8.87 -17.13
N ILE A 120 -16.13 7.68 -17.13
CA ILE A 120 -14.94 7.40 -17.96
C ILE A 120 -15.33 7.26 -19.43
N LYS A 121 -16.47 6.62 -19.75
CA LYS A 121 -16.98 6.52 -21.13
C LYS A 121 -17.29 7.87 -21.76
N ARG A 122 -17.71 8.86 -20.96
CA ARG A 122 -17.96 10.25 -21.40
C ARG A 122 -16.68 11.09 -21.50
N GLY A 123 -15.50 10.49 -21.33
CA GLY A 123 -14.20 11.16 -21.43
C GLY A 123 -13.65 11.69 -20.11
N GLY A 124 -14.25 11.34 -18.97
CA GLY A 124 -13.73 11.66 -17.64
C GLY A 124 -12.41 10.93 -17.34
N VAL A 125 -11.55 11.57 -16.54
CA VAL A 125 -10.27 11.03 -16.11
C VAL A 125 -10.39 10.59 -14.65
N LEU A 126 -10.04 9.34 -14.34
CA LEU A 126 -9.97 8.86 -12.97
C LEU A 126 -8.75 9.48 -12.27
N ASN A 127 -9.01 10.31 -11.27
CA ASN A 127 -7.99 10.89 -10.42
C ASN A 127 -7.98 10.15 -9.07
N VAL A 128 -6.95 9.33 -8.86
CA VAL A 128 -6.75 8.60 -7.61
C VAL A 128 -6.01 9.52 -6.63
N VAL A 129 -6.70 9.95 -5.58
CA VAL A 129 -6.12 10.84 -4.55
C VAL A 129 -5.25 10.03 -3.59
N ARG A 130 -5.63 8.78 -3.31
CA ARG A 130 -4.88 7.87 -2.45
C ARG A 130 -4.82 6.48 -3.05
N HIS A 131 -3.61 6.02 -3.34
CA HIS A 131 -3.34 4.67 -3.81
C HIS A 131 -3.40 3.63 -2.68
N ASP A 132 -3.12 4.06 -1.44
CA ASP A 132 -3.13 3.23 -0.25
C ASP A 132 -4.04 3.83 0.83
N VAL A 133 -4.73 2.95 1.56
CA VAL A 133 -5.55 3.33 2.72
C VAL A 133 -4.99 2.68 3.96
N GLU A 134 -4.74 3.50 4.99
CA GLU A 134 -4.31 2.99 6.29
C GLU A 134 -5.52 2.38 7.03
N LEU A 135 -5.44 1.07 7.27
CA LEU A 135 -6.43 0.29 8.00
C LEU A 135 -5.83 -0.28 9.29
N ILE A 136 -6.65 -0.27 10.33
CA ILE A 136 -6.43 -0.98 11.60
C ILE A 136 -7.19 -2.30 11.50
N VAL A 137 -6.43 -3.40 11.39
CA VAL A 137 -6.98 -4.74 11.16
C VAL A 137 -6.31 -5.74 12.10
N PRO A 138 -7.04 -6.76 12.60
CA PRO A 138 -6.39 -7.88 13.28
C PRO A 138 -5.49 -8.64 12.31
N ALA A 139 -4.35 -9.15 12.81
CA ALA A 139 -3.35 -9.85 11.98
C ALA A 139 -3.91 -11.03 11.16
N ASN A 140 -5.02 -11.63 11.60
CA ASN A 140 -5.65 -12.77 10.91
C ASN A 140 -6.59 -12.38 9.75
N ALA A 141 -6.95 -11.10 9.62
CA ALA A 141 -7.95 -10.64 8.66
C ALA A 141 -7.43 -9.52 7.74
N ILE A 142 -6.12 -9.43 7.54
CA ILE A 142 -5.52 -8.41 6.68
C ILE A 142 -5.96 -8.66 5.22
N PRO A 143 -6.68 -7.72 4.59
CA PRO A 143 -6.99 -7.80 3.16
C PRO A 143 -5.74 -7.51 2.33
N GLU A 144 -5.60 -8.19 1.20
CA GLU A 144 -4.50 -7.96 0.24
C GLU A 144 -4.71 -6.67 -0.55
N ALA A 145 -5.95 -6.36 -0.90
CA ALA A 145 -6.34 -5.11 -1.55
C ALA A 145 -7.78 -4.73 -1.19
N LEU A 146 -8.08 -3.44 -1.30
CA LEU A 146 -9.44 -2.91 -1.27
C LEU A 146 -9.96 -2.73 -2.68
N GLU A 147 -10.99 -3.47 -3.04
CA GLU A 147 -11.63 -3.35 -4.35
C GLU A 147 -12.73 -2.30 -4.29
N ILE A 148 -12.60 -1.26 -5.12
CA ILE A 148 -13.61 -0.21 -5.29
C ILE A 148 -14.25 -0.39 -6.65
N ASP A 149 -15.57 -0.60 -6.65
CA ASP A 149 -16.35 -0.64 -7.88
C ASP A 149 -16.68 0.78 -8.32
N LEU A 150 -16.34 1.10 -9.57
CA LEU A 150 -16.63 2.40 -10.20
C LEU A 150 -17.91 2.38 -11.05
N SER A 151 -18.66 1.27 -11.05
CA SER A 151 -19.90 1.16 -11.80
C SER A 151 -20.91 2.23 -11.40
N GLY A 152 -21.44 2.96 -12.40
CA GLY A 152 -22.48 3.97 -12.20
C GLY A 152 -22.02 5.36 -11.76
N LEU A 153 -20.72 5.61 -11.58
CA LEU A 153 -20.20 6.94 -11.22
C LEU A 153 -20.15 7.89 -12.43
N GLU A 154 -20.59 9.12 -12.23
CA GLU A 154 -20.61 10.17 -13.25
C GLU A 154 -19.37 11.09 -13.15
N ILE A 155 -19.24 12.00 -14.13
CA ILE A 155 -18.18 13.02 -14.12
C ILE A 155 -18.47 14.00 -12.98
N GLY A 156 -17.48 14.22 -12.11
CA GLY A 156 -17.59 15.06 -10.92
C GLY A 156 -17.78 14.28 -9.62
N ASP A 157 -18.12 12.99 -9.70
CA ASP A 157 -18.35 12.18 -8.51
C ASP A 157 -17.04 11.84 -7.78
N SER A 158 -17.16 11.78 -6.44
CA SER A 158 -16.06 11.49 -5.52
C SER A 158 -16.38 10.25 -4.70
N VAL A 159 -15.48 9.26 -4.70
CA VAL A 159 -15.60 8.06 -3.87
C VAL A 159 -14.96 8.32 -2.52
N HIS A 160 -15.78 8.30 -1.47
CA HIS A 160 -15.34 8.44 -0.08
C HIS A 160 -15.12 7.08 0.59
N ILE A 161 -14.28 7.06 1.63
CA ILE A 161 -14.00 5.85 2.42
C ILE A 161 -15.27 5.22 3.02
N SER A 162 -16.27 6.03 3.37
CA SER A 162 -17.55 5.58 3.93
C SER A 162 -18.39 4.76 2.96
N ALA A 163 -18.18 4.92 1.64
CA ALA A 163 -18.85 4.14 0.60
C ALA A 163 -18.14 2.81 0.28
N VAL A 164 -16.93 2.58 0.81
CA VAL A 164 -16.14 1.39 0.52
C VAL A 164 -16.54 0.24 1.44
N LYS A 165 -16.73 -0.95 0.85
CA LYS A 165 -17.01 -2.17 1.60
C LYS A 165 -15.74 -2.65 2.31
N LEU A 166 -15.61 -2.29 3.59
CA LEU A 166 -14.51 -2.76 4.43
C LEU A 166 -14.74 -4.22 4.88
N PRO A 167 -13.70 -5.07 4.92
CA PRO A 167 -13.80 -6.43 5.40
C PRO A 167 -14.07 -6.47 6.92
N LYS A 168 -14.68 -7.58 7.40
CA LYS A 168 -15.10 -7.75 8.80
C LYS A 168 -13.92 -7.50 9.77
N GLY A 169 -14.03 -6.48 10.61
CA GLY A 169 -13.06 -6.15 11.64
C GLY A 169 -11.94 -5.18 11.21
N ALA A 170 -11.98 -4.68 9.97
CA ALA A 170 -11.13 -3.58 9.55
C ALA A 170 -11.79 -2.23 9.89
N THR A 171 -11.03 -1.36 10.55
CA THR A 171 -11.45 0.04 10.79
C THR A 171 -10.45 0.97 10.11
N PRO A 172 -10.89 2.05 9.46
CA PRO A 172 -9.96 3.04 8.94
C PRO A 172 -9.20 3.68 10.11
N ALA A 173 -7.90 3.89 9.94
CA ALA A 173 -7.07 4.51 10.99
C ALA A 173 -7.50 5.97 11.25
N ILE A 174 -7.98 6.64 10.20
CA ILE A 174 -8.52 8.00 10.27
C ILE A 174 -10.05 7.88 10.38
N GLN A 175 -10.56 7.95 11.61
CA GLN A 175 -12.00 7.95 11.89
C GLN A 175 -12.61 9.36 11.95
N ASP A 176 -11.78 10.39 11.99
CA ASP A 176 -12.20 11.77 12.27
C ASP A 176 -12.78 12.49 11.04
N ARG A 177 -12.50 11.99 9.81
CA ARG A 177 -12.96 12.62 8.57
C ARG A 177 -13.22 11.62 7.45
N ASP A 178 -14.32 11.82 6.74
CA ASP A 178 -14.59 11.16 5.47
C ASP A 178 -13.68 11.75 4.39
N PHE A 179 -12.69 10.97 3.99
CA PHE A 179 -11.75 11.37 2.95
C PHE A 179 -12.07 10.71 1.61
N THR A 180 -11.75 11.45 0.56
CA THR A 180 -11.89 11.01 -0.83
C THR A 180 -10.72 10.10 -1.22
N ILE A 181 -11.04 8.96 -1.82
CA ILE A 181 -10.07 7.98 -2.32
C ILE A 181 -9.79 8.21 -3.80
N ALA A 182 -10.85 8.42 -4.58
CA ALA A 182 -10.78 8.71 -6.01
C ALA A 182 -11.88 9.67 -6.43
N THR A 183 -11.61 10.47 -7.45
CA THR A 183 -12.59 11.34 -8.10
C THR A 183 -12.57 11.11 -9.60
N ILE A 184 -13.73 11.20 -10.25
CA ILE A 184 -13.81 11.21 -11.71
C ILE A 184 -13.83 12.68 -12.13
N ALA A 185 -12.71 13.18 -12.64
CA ALA A 185 -12.58 14.56 -13.07
C ALA A 185 -13.05 14.73 -14.52
N ALA A 186 -13.66 15.87 -14.84
CA ALA A 186 -13.92 16.25 -16.23
C ALA A 186 -12.59 16.44 -16.98
N PRO A 187 -12.49 16.02 -18.26
CA PRO A 187 -11.29 16.21 -19.05
C PRO A 187 -10.98 17.69 -19.21
N ALA A 188 -9.69 18.05 -19.17
CA ALA A 188 -9.25 19.44 -19.22
C ALA A 188 -9.76 20.19 -20.47
N GLY A 189 -10.05 19.48 -21.57
CA GLY A 189 -10.60 20.06 -22.80
C GLY A 189 -11.98 20.73 -22.64
N LEU A 190 -12.87 20.16 -21.82
CA LEU A 190 -14.21 20.71 -21.58
C LEU A 190 -14.19 21.94 -20.65
N LYS A 191 -13.27 21.97 -19.66
CA LYS A 191 -13.07 23.13 -18.79
C LYS A 191 -12.55 24.36 -19.53
N SER A 192 -11.83 24.17 -20.63
CA SER A 192 -11.40 25.27 -21.50
C SER A 192 -12.53 25.86 -22.35
N GLU A 193 -13.54 25.08 -22.73
CA GLU A 193 -14.69 25.58 -23.50
C GLU A 193 -15.68 26.34 -22.62
N GLU A 194 -15.98 25.86 -21.41
CA GLU A 194 -16.90 26.55 -20.49
C GLU A 194 -16.34 27.91 -20.01
N ASN A 195 -15.01 28.02 -19.86
CA ASN A 195 -14.35 29.27 -19.49
C ASN A 195 -14.19 30.23 -20.70
N ALA A 196 -14.32 29.73 -21.93
CA ALA A 196 -14.34 30.55 -23.14
C ALA A 196 -15.76 31.09 -23.42
N GLU A 197 -16.81 30.34 -23.10
CA GLU A 197 -18.21 30.79 -23.21
C GLU A 197 -18.58 31.82 -22.13
N GLY A 198 -18.11 31.65 -20.89
CA GLY A 198 -18.34 32.64 -19.82
C GLY A 198 -17.70 34.02 -20.10
N ALA A 199 -16.54 34.04 -20.76
CA ALA A 199 -15.87 35.28 -21.17
C ALA A 199 -16.52 35.95 -22.39
N ALA A 200 -17.29 35.20 -23.20
CA ALA A 200 -17.99 35.72 -24.37
C ALA A 200 -19.37 36.33 -24.02
N GLU A 201 -19.96 35.93 -22.89
CA GLU A 201 -21.25 36.43 -22.43
C GLU A 201 -21.12 37.76 -21.66
N GLU A 202 -20.04 37.97 -20.89
CA GLU A 202 -19.75 39.26 -20.24
C GLU A 202 -19.40 40.39 -21.22
N ALA A 203 -19.06 40.09 -22.47
CA ALA A 203 -18.75 41.09 -23.49
C ALA A 203 -19.99 41.60 -24.27
N LYS A 204 -21.19 41.04 -24.04
CA LYS A 204 -22.43 41.40 -24.76
C LYS A 204 -23.46 42.19 -23.96
N ASP A 205 -23.27 42.34 -22.64
CA ASP A 205 -24.19 43.11 -21.77
C ASP A 205 -23.69 44.54 -21.46
N GLY A 206 -22.66 45.00 -22.19
CA GLY A 206 -22.01 46.30 -22.00
C GLY A 206 -22.02 47.18 -23.25
N GLU A 207 -23.20 47.46 -23.83
CA GLU A 207 -23.44 48.66 -24.66
C GLU A 207 -24.90 49.14 -24.55
#